data_AF-A0A961PMY4-F1
#
_entry.id   AF-A0A961PMY4-F1
#
_cell.length_a   1.000
_cell.length_b   1.000
_cell.length_c   1.000
_cell.angle_alpha   90.00
_cell.angle_beta   90.00
_cell.angle_gamma   90.00
#
_symmetry.space_group_name_H-M   'P 1'
#
loop_
_entity.id
_entity.type
_entity.pdbx_description
1 polymer ?
#
loop_
_entity_poly.entity_id
_entity_poly.type
_entity_poly.pdbx_seq_one_letter_code
_entity_poly.pdbx_strand_id
1 'polypeptide(L)'
;MPPVATWSYPTAIRFGAGRLRELPEACAAAGIRRPLLVTDRGLAGLPITARALDLLDAAGLGRALFAEVDPNPTESNLQAGI
;
A
#
# COMPACT_ATOMS: atom_id res chain seq x y z
N MET A 1 27.19 -21.62 -26.34
CA MET A 1 27.25 -20.45 -25.43
C MET A 1 26.09 -20.55 -24.47
N PRO A 2 26.32 -20.44 -23.14
CA PRO A 2 25.21 -20.29 -22.21
C PRO A 2 24.52 -18.93 -22.43
N PRO A 3 23.21 -18.81 -22.16
CA PRO A 3 22.50 -17.55 -22.31
C PRO A 3 23.03 -16.49 -21.33
N VAL A 4 23.23 -15.27 -21.83
CA VAL A 4 23.47 -14.07 -21.02
C VAL A 4 22.13 -13.34 -20.91
N ALA A 5 21.55 -13.30 -19.72
CA ALA A 5 20.26 -12.67 -19.48
C ALA A 5 20.35 -11.59 -18.39
N THR A 6 19.66 -10.47 -18.62
CA THR A 6 19.44 -9.43 -17.62
C THR A 6 18.07 -9.64 -17.02
N TRP A 7 18.00 -9.93 -15.72
CA TRP A 7 16.76 -10.07 -14.98
C TRP A 7 16.59 -8.85 -14.07
N SER A 8 15.48 -8.14 -14.19
CA SER A 8 15.12 -7.06 -13.29
C SER A 8 13.74 -7.34 -12.70
N TYR A 9 13.62 -7.18 -11.37
CA TYR A 9 12.32 -6.95 -10.73
C TYR A 9 12.15 -5.43 -10.70
N PRO A 10 11.30 -4.84 -11.56
CA PRO A 10 11.20 -3.39 -11.69
C PRO A 10 10.60 -2.70 -10.45
N THR A 11 10.10 -3.47 -9.49
CA THR A 11 9.45 -2.95 -8.28
C THR A 11 10.41 -2.96 -7.10
N ALA A 12 10.69 -1.79 -6.53
CA ALA A 12 11.46 -1.67 -5.30
C ALA A 12 10.69 -2.31 -4.12
N ILE A 13 11.31 -3.25 -3.41
CA ILE A 13 10.73 -3.92 -2.24
C ILE A 13 11.45 -3.44 -0.97
N ARG A 14 10.70 -2.85 -0.04
CA ARG A 14 11.18 -2.49 1.30
C ARG A 14 10.82 -3.61 2.27
N PHE A 15 11.79 -4.45 2.64
CA PHE A 15 11.57 -5.62 3.51
C PHE A 15 12.32 -5.51 4.84
N GLY A 16 11.70 -5.99 5.92
CA GLY A 16 12.29 -6.04 7.27
C GLY A 16 11.38 -5.44 8.36
N ALA A 17 11.59 -5.87 9.60
CA ALA A 17 10.82 -5.38 10.74
C ALA A 17 10.97 -3.86 10.92
N GLY A 18 9.85 -3.16 11.11
CA GLY A 18 9.83 -1.72 11.34
C GLY A 18 9.94 -0.84 10.08
N ARG A 19 10.13 -1.42 8.89
CA ARG A 19 10.20 -0.69 7.61
C ARG A 19 8.90 0.04 7.24
N LEU A 20 7.76 -0.33 7.85
CA LEU A 20 6.48 0.37 7.66
C LEU A 20 6.59 1.88 7.93
N ARG A 21 7.48 2.30 8.84
CA ARG A 21 7.72 3.73 9.15
C ARG A 21 8.14 4.57 7.94
N GLU A 22 8.59 3.91 6.88
CA GLU A 22 9.06 4.55 5.64
C GLU A 22 7.95 4.68 4.59
N LEU A 23 6.72 4.28 4.92
CA LEU A 23 5.56 4.39 4.04
C LEU A 23 5.40 5.81 3.46
N PRO A 24 5.53 6.91 4.23
CA PRO A 24 5.43 8.25 3.67
C PRO A 24 6.52 8.57 2.64
N GLU A 25 7.75 8.12 2.89
CA GLU A 25 8.89 8.29 1.97
C GLU A 25 8.67 7.49 0.68
N ALA A 26 8.09 6.30 0.78
CA ALA A 26 7.72 5.49 -0.38
C ALA A 26 6.63 6.17 -1.21
N CYS A 27 5.61 6.77 -0.57
CA CYS A 27 4.61 7.58 -1.27
C CYS A 27 5.26 8.76 -2.00
N ALA A 28 6.16 9.49 -1.34
CA ALA A 28 6.86 10.62 -1.94
C ALA A 28 7.73 10.20 -3.14
N ALA A 29 8.49 9.11 -3.01
CA ALA A 29 9.31 8.56 -4.09
C ALA A 29 8.47 8.11 -5.30
N ALA A 30 7.24 7.67 -5.07
CA ALA A 30 6.27 7.33 -6.12
C ALA A 30 5.46 8.52 -6.65
N GLY A 31 5.67 9.74 -6.13
CA GLY A 31 4.91 10.93 -6.50
C GLY A 31 3.47 11.00 -5.95
N ILE A 32 3.12 10.15 -5.00
CA ILE A 32 1.79 10.05 -4.39
C ILE A 32 1.62 11.14 -3.33
N ARG A 33 0.57 11.97 -3.48
CA ARG A 33 0.28 13.11 -2.57
C ARG A 33 -0.95 12.92 -1.70
N ARG A 34 -1.88 12.06 -2.13
CA ARG A 34 -3.16 11.77 -1.46
C ARG A 34 -3.47 10.27 -1.55
N PRO A 35 -2.72 9.42 -0.83
CA PRO A 35 -2.90 7.98 -0.87
C PRO A 35 -4.29 7.57 -0.36
N LEU A 36 -4.89 6.60 -1.04
CA LEU A 36 -6.00 5.80 -0.52
C LEU A 36 -5.43 4.47 -0.05
N LEU A 37 -5.53 4.18 1.25
CA LEU A 37 -5.16 2.86 1.77
C LEU A 37 -6.29 1.89 1.43
N VAL A 38 -5.99 0.85 0.66
CA VAL A 38 -6.96 -0.19 0.26
C VAL A 38 -6.66 -1.49 1.01
N THR A 39 -7.68 -2.07 1.62
CA THR A 39 -7.57 -3.31 2.41
C THR A 39 -8.90 -4.06 2.46
N ASP A 40 -8.92 -5.23 3.11
CA ASP A 40 -10.13 -5.99 3.40
C ASP A 40 -10.69 -5.69 4.82
N ARG A 41 -11.93 -6.10 5.07
CA ARG A 41 -12.63 -5.85 6.35
C ARG A 41 -11.95 -6.53 7.54
N GLY A 42 -11.26 -7.64 7.31
CA GLY A 42 -10.54 -8.37 8.36
C GLY A 42 -9.31 -7.62 8.84
N LEU A 43 -8.59 -6.95 7.94
CA LEU A 43 -7.42 -6.14 8.26
C LEU A 43 -7.77 -4.71 8.70
N ALA A 44 -8.92 -4.17 8.28
CA ALA A 44 -9.30 -2.78 8.50
C ALA A 44 -9.20 -2.34 9.98
N GLY A 45 -9.65 -3.18 10.91
CA GLY A 45 -9.64 -2.91 12.35
C GLY A 45 -8.34 -3.27 13.07
N LEU A 46 -7.35 -3.85 12.38
CA LEU A 46 -6.14 -4.34 13.03
C LEU A 46 -5.10 -3.23 13.26
N PRO A 47 -4.20 -3.40 14.26
CA PRO A 47 -3.16 -2.40 14.57
C PRO A 47 -2.24 -2.04 13.39
N ILE A 48 -2.06 -2.97 12.44
CA ILE A 48 -1.22 -2.73 11.26
C ILE A 48 -1.81 -1.63 10.36
N THR A 49 -3.12 -1.66 10.15
CA THR A 49 -3.85 -0.68 9.33
C THR A 49 -3.90 0.66 10.05
N ALA A 50 -4.22 0.66 11.34
CA ALA A 50 -4.18 1.87 12.16
C ALA A 50 -2.81 2.55 12.10
N ARG A 51 -1.72 1.78 12.28
CA ARG A 51 -0.35 2.30 12.24
C ARG A 51 0.04 2.84 10.87
N ALA A 52 -0.39 2.20 9.78
CA ALA A 52 -0.15 2.71 8.42
C ALA A 52 -0.85 4.06 8.22
N LEU A 53 -2.10 4.16 8.63
CA LEU A 53 -2.88 5.40 8.55
C LEU A 53 -2.31 6.51 9.43
N ASP A 54 -1.83 6.20 10.64
CA ASP A 54 -1.19 7.17 11.54
C ASP A 54 0.09 7.76 10.92
N LEU A 55 0.89 6.92 10.23
CA LEU A 55 2.10 7.36 9.55
C LEU A 55 1.79 8.27 8.35
N LEU A 56 0.76 7.95 7.58
CA LEU A 56 0.32 8.77 6.45
C LEU A 56 -0.23 10.13 6.94
N ASP A 57 -1.04 10.12 7.99
CA ASP A 57 -1.63 11.32 8.57
C ASP A 57 -0.57 12.24 9.18
N ALA A 58 0.36 11.69 9.96
CA ALA A 58 1.49 12.43 10.53
C ALA A 58 2.40 13.06 9.46
N ALA A 59 2.45 12.49 8.26
CA ALA A 59 3.18 13.04 7.12
C ALA A 59 2.36 14.05 6.27
N GLY A 60 1.13 14.37 6.68
CA GLY A 60 0.24 15.27 5.95
C GLY A 60 -0.33 14.68 4.66
N LEU A 61 -0.24 13.36 4.47
CA LEU A 61 -0.79 12.65 3.31
C LEU A 61 -2.27 12.27 3.50
N GLY A 62 -2.78 12.44 4.73
CA GLY A 62 -4.16 12.15 5.10
C GLY A 62 -4.38 10.68 5.49
N ARG A 63 -5.65 10.32 5.65
CA ARG A 63 -6.08 9.08 6.31
C ARG A 63 -7.18 8.33 5.54
N ALA A 64 -7.19 8.44 4.22
CA ALA A 64 -8.22 7.79 3.40
C ALA A 64 -8.08 6.26 3.43
N LEU A 65 -9.20 5.57 3.63
CA LEU A 65 -9.27 4.11 3.73
C LEU A 65 -10.45 3.59 2.90
N PHE A 66 -10.21 2.54 2.12
CA PHE A 66 -11.23 1.70 1.51
C PHE A 66 -11.00 0.25 1.98
N ALA A 67 -11.99 -0.32 2.68
CA ALA A 67 -11.86 -1.61 3.37
C ALA A 67 -12.79 -2.71 2.83
N GLU A 68 -13.56 -2.41 1.78
CA GLU A 68 -14.65 -3.27 1.30
C GLU A 68 -14.17 -4.24 0.21
N VAL A 69 -12.89 -4.62 0.23
CA VAL A 69 -12.33 -5.61 -0.70
C VAL A 69 -12.65 -7.02 -0.21
N ASP A 70 -13.32 -7.80 -1.07
CA ASP A 70 -13.59 -9.23 -0.81
C ASP A 70 -12.38 -10.10 -1.19
N PRO A 71 -12.23 -11.33 -0.62
CA PRO A 71 -11.07 -12.20 -0.87
C PRO A 71 -10.81 -12.53 -2.34
N ASN A 72 -11.88 -12.60 -3.15
CA ASN A 72 -11.83 -12.67 -4.60
C ASN A 72 -12.54 -11.43 -5.16
N PRO A 73 -11.80 -10.32 -5.40
CA PRO A 73 -12.42 -9.05 -5.77
C PRO A 73 -13.24 -9.14 -7.04
N THR A 74 -14.34 -8.38 -7.08
CA THR A 74 -15.28 -8.29 -8.20
C THR A 74 -15.29 -6.87 -8.79
N GLU A 75 -15.93 -6.72 -9.95
CA GLU A 75 -16.22 -5.40 -10.55
C GLU A 75 -16.92 -4.47 -9.56
N SER A 76 -17.83 -4.99 -8.72
CA SER A 76 -18.52 -4.20 -7.71
C SER A 76 -17.57 -3.60 -6.67
N ASN A 77 -16.53 -4.33 -6.26
CA ASN A 77 -15.51 -3.79 -5.35
C ASN A 77 -14.71 -2.67 -6.04
N LEU A 78 -14.40 -2.83 -7.34
CA LEU A 78 -13.74 -1.79 -8.13
C LEU A 78 -14.59 -0.52 -8.20
N GLN A 79 -15.86 -0.65 -8.56
CA GLN A 79 -16.76 0.51 -8.66
C GLN A 79 -16.96 1.22 -7.32
N ALA A 80 -16.94 0.49 -6.19
CA ALA A 80 -17.05 1.08 -4.86
C ALA A 80 -15.78 1.82 -4.39
N GLY A 81 -14.62 1.50 -4.99
CA GLY A 81 -13.32 2.05 -4.58
C GLY A 81 -12.81 3.22 -5.43
N ILE A 82 -13.54 3.62 -6.47
CA ILE A 82 -13.23 4.74 -7.39
C ILE A 82 -14.00 5.99 -6.94
#